data_AF-A0A8S8YAB3-F1
#
_entry.id   AF-A0A8S8YAB3-F1
#
_cell.length_a   1.000
_cell.length_b   1.000
_cell.length_c   1.000
_cell.angle_alpha   90.00
_cell.angle_beta   90.00
_cell.angle_gamma   90.00
#
_symmetry.space_group_name_H-M   'P 1'
#
loop_
_entity.id
_entity.type
_entity.pdbx_description
1 polymer ?
#
loop_
_entity_poly.entity_id
_entity_poly.type
_entity_poly.pdbx_seq_one_letter_code
_entity_poly.pdbx_strand_id
1 'polypeptide(L)'
;MQTSTHDRFIETPVTFTDLDGNPIEAAITVHGFHLTSDVNGAATLPLLSAGSDVVALADGAGVSDELYGGQSGQRIQVPVLPNGDWVLPSGVDAVLGAKPDGFLARAQR
;
A
#
# COMPACT_ATOMS: atom_id res chain seq x y z
N MET A 1 -7.03 -31.92 24.01
CA MET A 1 -8.05 -31.38 23.09
C MET A 1 -7.33 -30.41 22.18
N GLN A 2 -7.12 -30.76 20.91
CA GLN A 2 -6.49 -29.87 19.94
C GLN A 2 -7.62 -29.28 19.09
N THR A 3 -7.95 -28.01 19.32
CA THR A 3 -8.81 -27.27 18.39
C THR A 3 -7.91 -26.74 17.29
N SER A 4 -8.19 -27.11 16.04
CA SER A 4 -7.55 -26.49 14.88
C SER A 4 -7.98 -25.02 14.85
N THR A 5 -7.07 -24.11 15.19
CA THR A 5 -7.23 -22.68 14.94
C THR A 5 -7.18 -22.49 13.44
N HIS A 6 -8.30 -22.09 12.85
CA HIS A 6 -8.35 -21.70 11.44
C HIS A 6 -8.41 -20.19 11.37
N ASP A 7 -7.52 -19.62 10.57
CA ASP A 7 -7.56 -18.21 10.23
C ASP A 7 -8.62 -17.96 9.16
N ARG A 8 -9.38 -16.88 9.32
CA ARG A 8 -10.45 -16.48 8.39
C ARG A 8 -10.16 -15.09 7.86
N PHE A 9 -10.19 -14.94 6.54
CA PHE A 9 -10.16 -13.62 5.91
C PHE A 9 -11.45 -12.85 6.19
N ILE A 10 -11.28 -11.57 6.50
CA ILE A 10 -12.34 -10.59 6.73
C ILE A 10 -12.22 -9.54 5.63
N GLU A 11 -13.27 -9.39 4.82
CA GLU A 11 -13.38 -8.32 3.84
C GLU A 11 -13.32 -6.97 4.57
N THR A 12 -12.26 -6.21 4.30
CA THR A 12 -11.95 -5.00 5.04
C THR A 12 -11.74 -3.85 4.06
N PRO A 13 -12.50 -2.75 4.18
CA PRO A 13 -12.29 -1.58 3.33
C PRO A 13 -11.00 -0.86 3.73
N VAL A 14 -10.17 -0.55 2.74
CA VAL A 14 -8.88 0.13 2.89
C VAL A 14 -8.79 1.22 1.83
N THR A 15 -8.21 2.37 2.19
CA THR A 15 -7.93 3.46 1.26
C THR A 15 -6.44 3.57 0.92
N PHE A 16 -6.16 3.99 -0.31
CA PHE A 16 -4.83 4.13 -0.86
C PHE A 16 -4.63 5.55 -1.36
N THR A 17 -3.56 6.19 -0.93
CA THR A 17 -3.27 7.60 -1.24
C THR A 17 -1.80 7.81 -1.57
N ASP A 18 -1.47 8.94 -2.20
CA ASP A 18 -0.09 9.43 -2.28
C ASP A 18 0.38 10.09 -0.96
N LEU A 19 1.54 10.74 -0.97
CA LEU A 19 2.08 11.43 0.20
C LEU A 19 1.30 12.71 0.57
N ASP A 20 0.63 13.33 -0.40
CA ASP A 20 -0.20 14.52 -0.22
C ASP A 20 -1.64 14.16 0.22
N GLY A 21 -1.97 12.86 0.24
CA GLY A 21 -3.27 12.33 0.63
C GLY A 21 -4.29 12.25 -0.51
N ASN A 22 -3.87 12.44 -1.76
CA ASN A 22 -4.75 12.26 -2.91
C ASN A 22 -5.02 10.77 -3.11
N PRO A 23 -6.26 10.37 -3.45
CA PRO A 23 -6.56 8.98 -3.76
C PRO A 23 -5.83 8.51 -5.01
N ILE A 24 -5.37 7.26 -5.00
CA ILE A 24 -4.65 6.65 -6.13
C ILE A 24 -5.16 5.24 -6.45
N GLU A 25 -5.09 4.88 -7.72
CA GLU A 25 -5.20 3.49 -8.16
C GLU A 25 -3.86 2.78 -7.89
N ALA A 26 -3.88 1.76 -7.03
CA ALA A 26 -2.71 1.00 -6.62
C ALA A 26 -2.92 -0.49 -6.91
N ALA A 27 -1.88 -1.15 -7.42
CA ALA A 27 -1.82 -2.61 -7.51
C ALA A 27 -1.47 -3.18 -6.13
N ILE A 28 -2.30 -4.09 -5.63
CA ILE A 28 -2.26 -4.57 -4.25
C ILE A 28 -2.02 -6.08 -4.25
N THR A 29 -1.08 -6.52 -3.40
CA THR A 29 -0.82 -7.94 -3.15
C THR A 29 -0.94 -8.24 -1.67
N VAL A 30 -1.76 -9.24 -1.31
CA VAL A 30 -1.94 -9.71 0.08
C VAL A 30 -2.34 -11.18 0.05
N HIS A 31 -1.68 -12.05 0.81
CA HIS A 31 -1.95 -13.50 0.84
C HIS A 31 -2.03 -14.19 -0.54
N GLY A 32 -1.30 -13.68 -1.53
CA GLY A 32 -1.35 -14.18 -2.92
C GLY A 32 -2.55 -13.70 -3.75
N PHE A 33 -3.46 -12.91 -3.17
CA PHE A 33 -4.48 -12.18 -3.91
C PHE A 33 -3.86 -10.97 -4.59
N HIS A 34 -4.28 -10.71 -5.82
CA HIS A 34 -3.93 -9.53 -6.60
C HIS A 34 -5.18 -8.69 -6.83
N LEU A 35 -5.16 -7.45 -6.35
CA LEU A 35 -6.29 -6.53 -6.35
C LEU A 35 -5.85 -5.17 -6.88
N THR A 36 -6.79 -4.31 -7.23
CA THR A 36 -6.53 -2.92 -7.62
C THR A 36 -7.52 -2.03 -6.89
N SER A 37 -7.05 -0.92 -6.29
CA SER A 37 -7.96 0.11 -5.79
C SER A 37 -8.62 0.87 -6.93
N ASP A 38 -9.82 1.38 -6.70
CA ASP A 38 -10.52 2.20 -7.67
C ASP A 38 -9.96 3.64 -7.73
N VAL A 39 -10.53 4.47 -8.61
CA VAL A 39 -10.17 5.89 -8.79
C VAL A 39 -10.33 6.75 -7.53
N ASN A 40 -11.12 6.31 -6.54
CA ASN A 40 -11.25 6.96 -5.25
C ASN A 40 -10.24 6.41 -4.22
N GLY A 41 -9.30 5.58 -4.66
CA GLY A 41 -8.33 4.91 -3.82
C GLY A 41 -8.93 3.83 -2.93
N ALA A 42 -10.13 3.34 -3.19
CA ALA A 42 -10.79 2.35 -2.34
C ALA A 42 -10.56 0.92 -2.83
N ALA A 43 -10.27 0.00 -1.91
CA ALA A 43 -10.31 -1.44 -2.17
C ALA A 43 -10.86 -2.20 -0.95
N THR A 44 -11.46 -3.37 -1.19
CA THR A 44 -11.82 -4.32 -0.15
C THR A 44 -10.80 -5.46 -0.14
N LEU A 45 -10.07 -5.62 0.96
CA LEU A 45 -9.00 -6.61 1.08
C LEU A 45 -9.42 -7.80 1.95
N PRO A 46 -8.96 -9.02 1.63
CA PRO A 46 -9.10 -10.17 2.51
C PRO A 46 -7.99 -10.14 3.58
N LEU A 47 -8.29 -9.60 4.77
CA LEU A 47 -7.31 -9.47 5.86
C LEU A 47 -7.60 -10.43 7.01
N LEU A 48 -6.56 -10.88 7.70
CA LEU A 48 -6.68 -11.63 8.95
C LEU A 48 -6.85 -10.66 10.12
N SER A 49 -7.64 -11.05 11.13
CA SER A 49 -7.74 -10.26 12.38
C SER A 49 -6.41 -10.16 13.14
N ALA A 50 -5.49 -11.08 12.88
CA ALA A 50 -4.17 -11.14 13.51
C ALA A 50 -3.10 -10.27 12.84
N GLY A 51 -3.44 -9.58 11.73
CA GLY A 51 -2.47 -8.83 10.92
C GLY A 51 -2.26 -9.47 9.55
N SER A 52 -1.92 -8.66 8.55
CA SER A 52 -1.71 -9.08 7.17
C SER A 52 -0.77 -8.11 6.50
N ASP A 53 0.35 -8.62 5.97
CA ASP A 53 1.28 -7.83 5.17
C ASP A 53 0.64 -7.50 3.82
N VAL A 54 0.33 -6.22 3.62
CA VAL A 54 -0.25 -5.69 2.39
C VAL A 54 0.84 -4.92 1.66
N VAL A 55 1.08 -5.32 0.40
CA VAL A 55 2.00 -4.62 -0.49
C VAL A 55 1.19 -3.83 -1.51
N ALA A 56 1.46 -2.53 -1.63
CA ALA A 56 0.82 -1.63 -2.58
C ALA A 56 1.85 -1.00 -3.51
N LEU A 57 1.57 -0.99 -4.81
CA LEU A 57 2.43 -0.40 -5.84
C LEU A 57 1.63 0.58 -6.70
N ALA A 58 2.20 1.76 -6.93
CA ALA A 58 1.68 2.75 -7.88
C ALA A 58 2.87 3.51 -8.51
N ASP A 59 2.81 3.73 -9.83
CA ASP A 59 3.81 4.50 -10.59
C ASP A 59 5.28 4.13 -10.32
N GLY A 60 5.53 2.83 -10.12
CA GLY A 60 6.87 2.30 -9.86
C GLY A 60 7.36 2.44 -8.42
N ALA A 61 6.63 3.17 -7.57
CA ALA A 61 6.80 3.20 -6.13
C ALA A 61 6.05 2.05 -5.46
N GLY A 62 6.54 1.59 -4.31
CA GLY A 62 5.89 0.53 -3.54
C GLY A 62 6.09 0.71 -2.04
N VAL A 63 5.11 0.24 -1.27
CA VAL A 63 5.10 0.25 0.20
C VAL A 63 4.51 -1.06 0.71
N SER A 64 4.95 -1.49 1.89
CA SER A 64 4.36 -2.60 2.63
C SER A 64 3.91 -2.12 4.00
N ASP A 65 2.70 -2.48 4.42
CA ASP A 65 2.17 -2.16 5.73
C ASP A 65 1.36 -3.34 6.29
N GLU A 66 1.27 -3.43 7.62
CA GLU A 66 0.48 -4.47 8.28
C GLU A 66 -0.93 -3.95 8.58
N LEU A 67 -1.94 -4.58 7.95
CA LEU A 67 -3.34 -4.23 8.14
C LEU A 67 -4.13 -5.37 8.81
N TYR A 68 -5.21 -5.01 9.51
CA TYR A 68 -5.97 -5.89 10.37
C TYR A 68 -7.42 -6.05 9.89
N GLY A 69 -7.87 -7.30 9.81
CA GLY A 69 -9.23 -7.64 9.37
C GLY A 69 -10.32 -7.07 10.28
N GLY A 70 -11.33 -6.45 9.67
CA GLY A 70 -12.49 -5.88 10.36
C GLY A 70 -12.24 -4.51 11.01
N GLN A 71 -11.05 -3.92 10.84
CA GLN A 71 -10.77 -2.54 11.27
C GLN A 71 -11.18 -1.54 10.17
N SER A 72 -11.91 -0.50 10.56
CA SER A 72 -12.31 0.59 9.65
C SER A 72 -11.27 1.72 9.63
N GLY A 73 -11.18 2.45 8.52
CA GLY A 73 -10.33 3.64 8.38
C GLY A 73 -8.85 3.36 8.14
N GLN A 74 -8.49 2.11 7.85
CA GLN A 74 -7.12 1.74 7.48
C GLN A 74 -6.75 2.36 6.14
N ARG A 75 -5.53 2.91 6.07
CA ARG A 75 -5.01 3.61 4.90
C ARG A 75 -3.58 3.17 4.62
N ILE A 76 -3.21 3.14 3.35
CA ILE A 76 -1.83 2.99 2.90
C ILE A 76 -1.43 4.23 2.09
N GLN A 77 -0.26 4.79 2.40
CA GLN A 77 0.35 5.87 1.62
C GLN A 77 1.48 5.33 0.76
N VAL A 78 1.33 5.45 -0.55
CA VAL A 78 2.37 5.07 -1.51
C VAL A 78 3.20 6.32 -1.83
N PRO A 79 4.54 6.25 -1.80
CA PRO A 79 5.41 7.38 -2.12
C PRO A 79 5.49 7.60 -3.64
N VAL A 80 4.35 7.87 -4.27
CA VAL A 80 4.26 8.29 -5.67
C VAL A 80 4.86 9.68 -5.78
N LEU A 81 5.74 9.86 -6.76
CA LEU A 81 6.38 11.16 -6.97
C LEU A 81 5.41 12.08 -7.72
N PRO A 82 5.12 13.29 -7.22
CA PRO A 82 4.28 14.22 -7.94
C PRO A 82 4.96 14.63 -9.26
N ASN A 83 4.15 14.88 -10.29
CA ASN A 83 4.61 15.50 -11.52
C ASN A 83 4.88 16.99 -11.24
N GLY A 84 6.14 17.36 -10.97
CA GLY A 84 6.53 18.75 -10.72
C GLY A 84 7.67 18.91 -9.71
N ASP A 85 7.91 20.14 -9.26
CA ASP A 85 8.92 20.46 -8.27
C ASP A 85 8.55 19.86 -6.91
N TRP A 86 9.50 19.15 -6.31
CA TRP A 86 9.37 18.62 -4.96
C TRP A 86 9.55 19.71 -3.91
N VAL A 87 8.55 19.88 -3.07
CA VAL A 87 8.68 20.64 -1.82
C VAL A 87 8.65 19.65 -0.66
N LEU A 88 9.82 19.24 -0.18
CA LEU A 88 9.91 18.51 1.09
C LEU A 88 9.69 19.50 2.25
N PRO A 89 8.70 19.28 3.13
CA PRO A 89 8.55 20.07 4.33
C PRO A 89 9.79 19.98 5.22
N SER A 90 10.10 21.04 5.96
CA SER A 90 11.21 21.02 6.91
C SER A 90 11.04 19.87 7.92
N GLY A 91 12.06 19.01 8.04
CA GLY A 91 12.04 17.86 8.95
C GLY A 91 11.57 16.55 8.33
N VAL A 92 11.36 16.49 7.00
CA VAL A 92 11.05 15.26 6.27
C VAL A 92 12.23 14.84 5.41
N ASP A 93 12.71 13.60 5.62
CA ASP A 93 13.71 12.96 4.75
C ASP A 93 13.01 11.98 3.81
N ALA A 94 13.18 12.16 2.49
CA ALA A 94 12.81 11.14 1.51
C ALA A 94 14.00 10.23 1.22
N VAL A 95 13.90 8.96 1.62
CA VAL A 95 14.91 7.93 1.32
C VAL A 95 14.41 7.09 0.15
N LEU A 96 15.01 7.28 -1.03
CA LEU A 96 14.73 6.45 -2.21
C LEU A 96 15.58 5.19 -2.15
N GLY A 97 14.97 4.07 -1.74
CA GLY A 97 15.59 2.76 -1.76
C GLY A 97 15.56 2.16 -3.17
N ALA A 98 16.64 1.45 -3.55
CA ALA A 98 16.60 0.61 -4.74
C ALA A 98 15.62 -0.55 -4.51
N LYS A 99 14.82 -0.83 -5.53
CA LYS A 99 14.00 -2.03 -5.61
C LYS A 99 14.91 -3.28 -5.44
N PRO A 100 14.48 -4.39 -4.82
CA PRO A 100 15.33 -5.57 -4.62
C PRO A 100 15.93 -6.16 -5.91
N ASP A 101 15.41 -5.78 -7.08
CA ASP A 101 15.86 -6.16 -8.42
C ASP A 101 16.86 -5.16 -9.07
N GLY A 102 17.21 -4.06 -8.38
CA GLY A 102 18.28 -3.14 -8.79
C GLY A 102 17.97 -2.18 -9.94
N PHE A 103 16.72 -2.04 -10.39
CA PHE A 103 16.37 -1.03 -11.40
C PHE A 103 16.01 0.31 -10.76
N LEU A 104 16.88 1.31 -10.97
CA LEU A 104 16.59 2.72 -10.69
C LEU A 104 15.53 3.23 -11.68
N ALA A 105 14.53 3.95 -11.17
CA ALA A 105 13.65 4.77 -11.99
C ALA A 105 14.50 5.79 -12.75
N ARG A 106 14.64 5.61 -14.07
CA ARG A 106 15.31 6.56 -14.94
C ARG A 106 14.35 7.72 -15.22
N ALA A 107 14.67 8.90 -14.69
CA ALA A 107 14.08 10.14 -15.21
C ALA A 107 14.52 10.31 -16.67
N GLN A 108 13.55 10.27 -17.60
CA GLN A 108 13.79 10.63 -18.99
C GLN A 108 13.82 12.17 -19.11
N ARG A 109 14.82 12.68 -19.83
CA ARG A 109 15.00 14.09 -20.18
C ARG A 109 14.01 14.54 -21.24
#